data_AF-A0A2D5RW77-F1
#
_entry.id   AF-A0A2D5RW77-F1
#
_cell.length_a   1.000
_cell.length_b   1.000
_cell.length_c   1.000
_cell.angle_alpha   90.00
_cell.angle_beta   90.00
_cell.angle_gamma   90.00
#
_symmetry.space_group_name_H-M   'P 1'
#
loop_
_entity.id
_entity.type
_entity.pdbx_description
1 polymer ?
#
loop_
_entity_poly.entity_id
_entity_poly.type
_entity_poly.pdbx_seq_one_letter_code
_entity_poly.pdbx_strand_id
1 'polypeptide(L)'
;MATGKVKTGDVFNNWTVLSESERDNKRAQQFLCKCICGTQRVVKKYNLGKIKGCGCDRAAPKPYKKRHSKSANKAASVKTVFEPTMQTGPRIKGERLEKPPENNAARPEYIERKKTKRELIELRLEEMKLEKELSEAW
;
A
#
# COMPACT_ATOMS: atom_id res chain seq x y z
N MET A 1 2.34 30.02 -1.05
CA MET A 1 3.44 29.65 -0.12
C MET A 1 3.85 30.91 0.64
N ALA A 2 4.23 30.80 1.91
CA ALA A 2 4.78 31.94 2.65
C ALA A 2 6.17 32.33 2.09
N THR A 3 6.24 33.38 1.28
CA THR A 3 7.46 33.89 0.64
C THR A 3 8.23 34.89 1.51
N GLY A 4 7.67 35.30 2.66
CA GLY A 4 8.23 36.32 3.54
C GLY A 4 8.63 35.86 4.94
N LYS A 5 8.85 36.84 5.82
CA LYS A 5 8.99 36.63 7.27
C LYS A 5 7.60 36.37 7.86
N VAL A 6 7.41 35.20 8.44
CA VAL A 6 6.16 34.81 9.10
C VAL A 6 6.15 35.40 10.50
N LYS A 7 5.05 36.07 10.88
CA LYS A 7 4.84 36.62 12.21
C LYS A 7 3.78 35.79 12.96
N THR A 8 3.81 35.89 14.28
CA THR A 8 2.76 35.35 15.15
C THR A 8 1.44 36.08 14.89
N GLY A 9 0.37 35.35 14.62
CA GLY A 9 -0.93 35.89 14.22
C GLY A 9 -1.24 35.78 12.72
N ASP A 10 -0.25 35.48 11.88
CA ASP A 10 -0.49 35.32 10.44
C ASP A 10 -1.40 34.12 10.15
N VAL A 11 -2.33 34.31 9.20
CA VAL A 11 -3.28 33.27 8.77
C VAL A 11 -2.90 32.76 7.38
N PHE A 12 -2.67 31.47 7.28
CA PHE A 12 -2.37 30.75 6.04
C PHE A 12 -3.41 29.66 5.80
N ASN A 13 -4.34 29.90 4.87
CA ASN A 13 -5.51 29.03 4.67
C ASN A 13 -6.26 28.83 6.00
N ASN A 14 -6.40 27.59 6.47
CA ASN A 14 -7.10 27.28 7.72
C ASN A 14 -6.15 27.18 8.91
N TRP A 15 -4.89 27.65 8.79
CA TRP A 15 -3.89 27.68 9.85
C TRP A 15 -3.63 29.10 10.33
N THR A 16 -3.64 29.30 11.65
CA THR A 16 -3.22 30.53 12.32
C THR A 16 -1.92 30.28 13.06
N VAL A 17 -0.89 31.08 12.83
CA VAL A 17 0.42 30.95 13.48
C VAL A 17 0.32 31.44 14.92
N LEU A 18 0.65 30.58 15.89
CA LEU A 18 0.68 30.93 17.31
C LEU A 18 2.08 31.38 17.74
N SER A 19 3.09 30.55 17.49
CA SER A 19 4.48 30.79 17.91
C SER A 19 5.47 30.12 16.97
N GLU A 20 6.73 30.58 17.01
CA GLU A 20 7.84 29.87 16.39
C GLU A 20 8.20 28.65 17.25
N SER A 21 8.38 27.49 16.62
CA SER A 21 8.78 26.26 17.31
C SER A 21 10.26 25.98 17.08
N GLU A 22 10.77 24.98 17.79
CA GLU A 22 12.14 24.49 17.59
C GLU A 22 12.39 24.12 16.12
N ARG A 23 13.64 24.32 15.71
CA ARG A 23 14.06 23.94 14.35
C ARG A 23 14.18 22.43 14.26
N ASP A 24 13.81 21.89 13.10
CA ASP A 24 13.95 20.47 12.80
C ASP A 24 15.44 20.05 12.81
N ASN A 25 15.72 18.73 12.81
CA ASN A 25 17.07 18.17 12.68
C ASN A 25 17.86 18.70 11.47
N LYS A 26 17.13 19.12 10.42
CA LYS A 26 17.68 19.74 9.20
C LYS A 26 17.77 21.28 9.28
N ARG A 27 17.71 21.86 10.49
CA ARG A 27 17.68 23.31 10.77
C ARG A 27 16.55 24.08 10.08
N ALA A 28 15.48 23.39 9.67
CA ALA A 28 14.34 24.01 9.01
C ALA A 28 13.48 24.77 10.01
N GLN A 29 13.06 25.99 9.66
CA GLN A 29 12.17 26.81 10.48
C GLN A 29 10.76 26.19 10.54
N GLN A 30 10.22 26.08 11.74
CA GLN A 30 8.93 25.50 12.03
C GLN A 30 8.10 26.46 12.88
N PHE A 31 6.78 26.38 12.74
CA PHE A 31 5.85 27.22 13.46
C PHE A 31 4.75 26.36 14.07
N LEU A 32 4.41 26.64 15.32
CA LEU A 32 3.23 26.08 15.95
C LEU A 32 2.00 26.81 15.41
N CYS A 33 1.12 26.07 14.74
CA CYS A 33 -0.06 26.62 14.09
C CYS A 33 -1.32 25.99 14.67
N LYS A 34 -2.37 26.80 14.86
CA LYS A 34 -3.71 26.35 15.25
C LYS A 34 -4.60 26.33 14.02
N CYS A 35 -5.30 25.23 13.78
CA CYS A 35 -6.27 25.15 12.71
C CYS A 35 -7.63 25.70 13.18
N ILE A 36 -8.50 26.10 12.24
CA ILE A 36 -9.89 26.48 12.52
C ILE A 36 -10.66 25.37 13.29
N CYS A 37 -10.27 24.11 13.08
CA CYS A 37 -10.78 22.94 13.80
C CYS A 37 -10.34 22.86 15.28
N GLY A 38 -9.54 23.82 15.76
CA GLY A 38 -8.95 23.84 17.10
C GLY A 38 -7.65 23.03 17.23
N THR A 39 -7.32 22.17 16.26
CA THR A 39 -6.12 21.31 16.33
C THR A 39 -4.85 22.14 16.18
N GLN A 40 -3.90 21.99 17.11
CA GLN A 40 -2.58 22.60 17.03
C GLN A 40 -1.56 21.62 16.45
N ARG A 41 -0.75 22.07 15.50
CA ARG A 41 0.33 21.26 14.91
C ARG A 41 1.55 22.12 14.57
N VAL A 42 2.71 21.49 14.65
CA VAL A 42 3.96 22.08 14.15
C VAL A 42 4.01 21.94 12.64
N VAL A 43 4.10 23.07 11.93
CA VAL A 43 4.10 23.13 10.47
C VAL A 43 5.38 23.80 10.00
N LYS A 44 6.08 23.16 9.06
CA LYS A 44 7.29 23.70 8.43
C LYS A 44 6.96 24.96 7.63
N LYS A 45 7.83 25.96 7.62
CA LYS A 45 7.62 27.23 6.87
C LYS A 45 7.20 27.00 5.41
N TYR A 46 7.85 26.07 4.72
CA TYR A 46 7.54 25.79 3.30
C TYR A 46 6.14 25.19 3.07
N ASN A 47 5.53 24.61 4.10
CA ASN A 47 4.18 24.03 4.05
C ASN A 47 3.09 25.08 4.30
N LEU A 48 3.43 26.20 4.96
CA LEU A 48 2.51 27.31 5.16
C LEU A 48 2.10 27.89 3.79
N GLY A 49 0.80 27.86 3.53
CA GLY A 49 0.20 28.24 2.25
C GLY A 49 0.23 27.15 1.16
N LYS A 50 0.90 26.00 1.37
CA LYS A 50 0.69 24.79 0.52
C LYS A 50 -0.41 23.91 1.08
N ILE A 51 -0.39 23.70 2.39
CA ILE A 51 -1.34 22.86 3.10
C ILE A 51 -2.56 23.71 3.47
N LYS A 52 -3.77 23.21 3.17
CA LYS A 52 -5.01 23.94 3.46
C LYS A 52 -5.38 23.96 4.95
N GLY A 53 -5.08 22.90 5.71
CA GLY A 53 -5.50 22.79 7.12
C GLY A 53 -5.11 21.48 7.79
N CYS A 54 -5.74 21.19 8.94
CA CYS A 54 -5.56 19.95 9.71
C CYS A 54 -6.14 18.70 9.02
N GLY A 55 -6.92 18.88 7.96
CA GLY A 55 -7.68 17.84 7.27
C GLY A 55 -9.12 17.69 7.76
N CYS A 56 -9.58 18.57 8.66
CA CYS A 56 -10.96 18.62 9.16
C CYS A 56 -11.99 18.83 8.05
N ASP A 57 -11.64 19.61 7.02
CA ASP A 57 -12.58 19.95 5.94
C ASP A 57 -12.59 18.91 4.81
N ARG A 58 -11.94 17.75 5.02
CA ARG A 58 -12.07 16.62 4.11
C ARG A 58 -13.47 16.06 4.26
N ALA A 59 -14.39 16.64 3.50
CA ALA A 59 -15.80 16.27 3.43
C ALA A 59 -15.95 14.76 3.19
N ALA A 60 -16.38 14.06 4.25
CA ALA A 60 -16.74 12.64 4.33
C ALA A 60 -15.71 11.64 3.74
N PRO A 61 -15.62 10.41 4.29
CA PRO A 61 -14.94 9.34 3.58
C PRO A 61 -15.63 9.17 2.22
N LYS A 62 -14.97 9.56 1.12
CA LYS A 62 -15.46 9.23 -0.21
C LYS A 62 -15.63 7.72 -0.27
N PRO A 63 -16.78 7.20 -0.75
CA PRO A 63 -16.97 5.77 -0.82
C PRO A 63 -15.81 5.17 -1.61
N TYR A 64 -15.21 4.11 -1.05
CA TYR A 64 -14.13 3.39 -1.69
C TYR A 64 -14.59 2.95 -3.09
N LYS A 65 -14.04 3.57 -4.13
CA LYS A 65 -14.26 3.12 -5.51
C LYS A 65 -13.44 1.84 -5.69
N LYS A 66 -14.11 0.69 -5.81
CA LYS A 66 -13.45 -0.56 -6.24
C LYS A 66 -12.63 -0.23 -7.48
N ARG A 67 -11.32 -0.49 -7.41
CA ARG A 67 -10.46 -0.37 -8.59
C ARG A 67 -11.09 -1.25 -9.66
N HIS A 68 -11.36 -0.71 -10.84
CA HIS A 68 -11.77 -1.51 -11.98
C HIS A 68 -10.74 -2.64 -12.09
N SER A 69 -11.18 -3.88 -11.93
CA SER A 69 -10.34 -5.03 -12.20
C SER A 69 -9.82 -4.82 -13.61
N LYS A 70 -8.49 -4.75 -13.79
CA LYS A 70 -7.92 -4.95 -15.12
C LYS A 70 -8.58 -6.22 -15.63
N SER A 71 -9.31 -6.11 -16.74
CA SER A 71 -9.99 -7.20 -17.40
C SER A 71 -8.97 -8.32 -17.61
N ALA A 72 -8.94 -9.25 -16.67
CA ALA A 72 -8.22 -10.48 -16.81
C ALA A 72 -9.02 -11.26 -17.84
N ASN A 73 -8.60 -11.18 -19.09
CA ASN A 73 -8.92 -12.22 -20.04
C ASN A 73 -8.46 -13.53 -19.40
N LYS A 74 -9.39 -14.30 -18.86
CA LYS A 74 -9.17 -15.72 -18.58
C LYS A 74 -10.50 -16.46 -18.56
N ALA A 75 -10.70 -17.14 -19.70
CA ALA A 75 -11.17 -18.51 -19.83
C ALA A 75 -12.05 -19.05 -18.69
N ALA A 76 -13.25 -19.47 -19.09
CA ALA A 76 -14.14 -20.33 -18.35
C ALA A 76 -13.40 -21.42 -17.57
N SER A 77 -13.62 -21.47 -16.26
CA SER A 77 -13.36 -22.67 -15.47
C SER A 77 -14.25 -22.65 -14.22
N VAL A 78 -15.31 -23.47 -14.31
CA VAL A 78 -16.06 -24.13 -13.23
C VAL A 78 -16.60 -23.24 -12.09
N LYS A 79 -17.94 -23.11 -12.08
CA LYS A 79 -18.71 -22.60 -10.95
C LYS A 79 -18.67 -23.64 -9.82
N THR A 80 -17.76 -23.51 -8.87
CA THR A 80 -18.03 -24.00 -7.52
C THR A 80 -18.92 -22.95 -6.85
N VAL A 81 -20.15 -23.35 -6.51
CA VAL A 81 -21.06 -22.53 -5.73
C VAL A 81 -20.48 -22.43 -4.32
N PHE A 82 -19.76 -21.35 -4.03
CA PHE A 82 -19.44 -20.97 -2.66
C PHE A 82 -20.50 -19.94 -2.24
N GLU A 83 -21.54 -20.40 -1.53
CA GLU A 83 -22.49 -19.51 -0.87
C GLU A 83 -21.81 -18.83 0.32
N PRO A 84 -21.64 -17.50 0.33
CA PRO A 84 -21.13 -16.82 1.50
C PRO A 84 -22.34 -16.39 2.34
N THR A 85 -22.88 -17.27 3.18
CA THR A 85 -23.74 -16.81 4.28
C THR A 85 -22.84 -16.23 5.37
N MET A 86 -22.42 -14.99 5.21
CA MET A 86 -22.01 -14.16 6.33
C MET A 86 -22.85 -12.90 6.32
N GLN A 87 -23.92 -12.94 7.11
CA GLN A 87 -24.66 -11.77 7.53
C GLN A 87 -23.68 -10.84 8.23
N THR A 88 -23.35 -9.70 7.62
CA THR A 88 -22.49 -8.70 8.23
C THR A 88 -23.26 -8.01 9.35
N GLY A 89 -23.21 -8.59 10.54
CA GLY A 89 -23.71 -7.97 11.77
C GLY A 89 -22.93 -6.70 12.13
N PRO A 90 -23.52 -5.79 12.92
CA PRO A 90 -22.83 -4.58 13.35
C PRO A 90 -21.59 -4.91 14.19
N ARG A 91 -20.49 -4.23 13.87
CA ARG A 91 -19.17 -4.44 14.50
C ARG A 91 -19.23 -4.01 15.97
N ILE A 92 -19.33 -4.98 16.89
CA ILE A 92 -19.20 -4.73 18.33
C ILE A 92 -17.77 -4.22 18.58
N LYS A 93 -17.64 -2.98 19.08
CA LYS A 93 -16.35 -2.43 19.51
C LYS A 93 -16.01 -3.04 20.86
N GLY A 94 -15.02 -3.92 20.93
CA GLY A 94 -14.45 -4.30 22.23
C GLY A 94 -13.79 -5.68 22.31
N GLU A 95 -14.16 -6.63 21.46
CA GLU A 95 -13.53 -7.96 21.50
C GLU A 95 -12.22 -7.95 20.71
N ARG A 96 -11.10 -8.02 21.45
CA ARG A 96 -9.81 -8.40 20.87
C ARG A 96 -9.96 -9.86 20.44
N LEU A 97 -10.22 -10.07 19.15
CA LEU A 97 -10.11 -11.40 18.54
C LEU A 97 -8.79 -12.02 18.98
N GLU A 98 -8.85 -13.20 19.60
CA GLU A 98 -7.65 -13.91 20.00
C GLU A 98 -6.76 -14.12 18.79
N LYS A 99 -5.44 -13.99 18.98
CA LYS A 99 -4.50 -14.24 17.90
C LYS A 99 -4.69 -15.70 17.45
N PRO A 100 -4.78 -15.96 16.13
CA PRO A 100 -4.77 -17.33 15.65
C PRO A 100 -3.56 -18.07 16.23
N PRO A 101 -3.71 -19.37 16.57
CA PRO A 101 -2.60 -20.14 17.11
C PRO A 101 -1.42 -20.09 16.15
N GLU A 102 -0.21 -20.01 16.70
CA GLU A 102 1.01 -19.99 15.91
C GLU A 102 1.09 -21.27 15.08
N ASN A 103 1.27 -21.12 13.77
CA ASN A 103 1.39 -22.27 12.88
C ASN A 103 2.77 -22.92 13.08
N ASN A 104 2.82 -23.90 13.97
CA ASN A 104 4.01 -24.70 14.25
C ASN A 104 4.21 -25.87 13.26
N ALA A 105 3.39 -25.97 12.20
CA ALA A 105 3.58 -27.00 11.20
C ALA A 105 4.91 -26.78 10.47
N ALA A 106 5.72 -27.84 10.40
CA ALA A 106 6.93 -27.84 9.60
C ALA A 106 6.59 -27.47 8.15
N ARG A 107 7.38 -26.58 7.55
CA ARG A 107 7.23 -26.22 6.15
C ARG A 107 7.33 -27.51 5.32
N PRO A 108 6.37 -27.81 4.43
CA PRO A 108 6.46 -29.00 3.58
C PRO A 108 7.74 -28.94 2.76
N GLU A 109 8.31 -30.11 2.48
CA GLU A 109 9.48 -30.23 1.62
C GLU A 109 9.19 -29.61 0.25
N TYR A 110 10.20 -28.98 -0.34
CA TYR A 110 10.06 -28.32 -1.62
C TYR A 110 9.81 -29.36 -2.71
N ILE A 111 8.59 -29.41 -3.22
CA ILE A 111 8.25 -30.23 -4.39
C ILE A 111 8.89 -29.56 -5.61
N GLU A 112 9.66 -30.33 -6.39
CA GLU A 112 10.32 -29.81 -7.60
C GLU A 112 9.32 -29.09 -8.51
N ARG A 113 9.74 -27.96 -9.06
CA ARG A 113 8.89 -27.18 -9.97
C ARG A 113 8.66 -27.96 -11.25
N LYS A 114 7.44 -27.86 -11.81
CA LYS A 114 7.19 -28.34 -13.17
C LYS A 114 8.02 -27.53 -14.17
N LYS A 115 8.69 -28.23 -15.09
CA LYS A 115 9.44 -27.61 -16.19
C LYS A 115 8.51 -26.78 -17.08
N THR A 116 9.01 -25.64 -17.54
CA THR A 116 8.32 -24.77 -18.50
C THR A 116 8.31 -25.40 -19.90
N LYS A 117 7.41 -24.95 -20.78
CA LYS A 117 7.37 -25.43 -22.18
C LYS A 117 8.70 -25.23 -22.90
N ARG A 118 9.38 -24.11 -22.64
CA ARG A 118 10.68 -23.81 -23.24
C ARG A 118 11.75 -24.80 -22.79
N GLU A 119 11.86 -25.04 -21.48
CA GLU A 119 12.79 -26.02 -20.92
C GLU A 119 12.53 -27.43 -21.48
N LEU A 120 11.27 -27.82 -21.71
CA LEU A 120 10.94 -29.11 -22.33
C LEU A 120 11.38 -29.20 -23.80
N ILE A 121 11.27 -28.10 -24.56
CA ILE A 121 11.72 -28.04 -25.95
C ILE A 121 13.24 -28.13 -26.01
N GLU A 122 13.95 -27.39 -25.15
CA GLU A 122 15.42 -27.40 -25.08
C GLU A 122 15.94 -28.81 -24.78
N LEU A 123 15.36 -29.52 -23.81
CA LEU A 123 15.70 -30.91 -23.50
C LEU A 123 15.49 -31.84 -24.69
N ARG A 124 14.38 -31.70 -25.42
CA ARG A 124 14.12 -32.53 -26.59
C ARG A 124 15.11 -32.28 -27.72
N LEU A 125 15.56 -31.03 -27.90
CA LEU A 125 16.60 -30.70 -28.87
C LEU A 125 17.96 -31.27 -28.44
N GLU A 126 18.28 -31.25 -27.15
CA GLU A 126 19.48 -31.88 -26.59
C GLU A 126 19.47 -33.40 -26.79
N GLU A 127 18.33 -34.06 -26.55
CA GLU A 127 18.14 -35.50 -26.83
C GLU A 127 18.42 -35.82 -28.30
N MET A 128 17.81 -35.10 -29.24
CA MET A 128 18.05 -35.32 -30.68
C MET A 128 19.49 -35.04 -31.08
N LYS A 129 20.13 -34.04 -30.47
CA LYS A 129 21.54 -33.72 -30.71
C LYS A 129 22.44 -34.87 -30.25
N LEU A 130 22.18 -35.41 -29.05
CA LEU A 130 22.91 -36.55 -28.50
C LEU A 130 22.73 -37.81 -29.37
N GLU A 131 21.51 -38.11 -29.80
CA GLU A 131 21.23 -39.24 -30.71
C GLU A 131 22.01 -39.11 -32.03
N LYS A 132 22.05 -37.89 -32.59
CA LYS A 132 22.83 -37.61 -33.79
C LYS A 132 24.32 -37.81 -33.55
N GLU A 133 24.87 -37.25 -32.47
CA GLU A 133 26.29 -37.42 -32.11
C GLU A 133 26.66 -38.89 -31.88
N LEU A 134 25.79 -39.67 -31.23
CA LEU A 134 25.98 -41.11 -31.04
C LEU A 134 25.93 -41.88 -32.36
N SER A 135 25.06 -41.48 -33.30
CA SER A 135 24.98 -42.08 -34.63
C SER A 135 26.15 -41.73 -35.55
N GLU A 136 26.81 -40.60 -35.31
CA GLU A 136 28.00 -40.17 -36.05
C GLU A 136 29.29 -40.76 -35.45
N ALA A 137 29.24 -41.22 -34.20
CA ALA A 137 30.37 -41.81 -33.48
C ALA A 137 30.54 -43.33 -33.67
N TRP A 138 29.55 -44.00 -34.27
CA TRP A 138 29.55 -45.43 -34.62
C TRP A 138 29.46 -45.62 -36.13
#